data_AF-A0A9C7LAA6-F1
#
_entry.id   AF-A0A9C7LAA6-F1
#
_cell.length_a   1.000
_cell.length_b   1.000
_cell.length_c   1.000
_cell.angle_alpha   90.00
_cell.angle_beta   90.00
_cell.angle_gamma   90.00
#
_symmetry.space_group_name_H-M   'P 1'
#
loop_
_entity.id
_entity.type
_entity.pdbx_description
1 polymer ?
#
loop_
_entity_poly.entity_id
_entity_poly.type
_entity_poly.pdbx_seq_one_letter_code
_entity_poly.pdbx_strand_id
1 'polypeptide(L)'
;MNKWLKAVVLIYLFMLFFGSFIAVGILWTGAIEDTLPFIPKLKIFLYYFFAGAIGASLRHLYMFCSHYMKDELTDYRVWIMYIFYPIFATGTAVVAVTLIQSGVLMIEFVDYKETPYAQISFAFFVGFGFNRFLRKLNEISQNMFETKKENGRGVKG
;
A
#
# COMPACT_ATOMS: atom_id res chain seq x y z
N MET A 1 13.41 21.16 -7.93
CA MET A 1 14.24 19.93 -8.03
C MET A 1 15.16 20.00 -9.23
N ASN A 2 16.42 19.54 -9.10
CA ASN A 2 17.36 19.46 -10.22
C ASN A 2 16.95 18.39 -11.24
N LYS A 3 17.29 18.57 -12.52
CA LYS A 3 16.93 17.65 -13.61
C LYS A 3 17.36 16.20 -13.35
N TRP A 4 18.57 16.02 -12.80
CA TRP A 4 19.10 14.69 -12.45
C TRP A 4 18.25 13.99 -11.38
N LEU A 5 17.83 14.71 -10.34
CA LEU A 5 16.97 14.16 -9.29
C LEU A 5 15.58 13.76 -9.82
N LYS A 6 15.02 14.56 -10.74
CA LYS A 6 13.77 14.20 -11.43
C LYS A 6 13.92 12.86 -12.19
N ALA A 7 15.03 12.68 -12.90
CA ALA A 7 15.32 11.43 -13.62
C ALA A 7 15.47 10.23 -12.66
N VAL A 8 16.18 10.39 -11.55
CA VAL A 8 16.34 9.34 -10.52
C VAL A 8 14.99 8.91 -9.95
N VAL A 9 14.14 9.87 -9.56
CA VAL A 9 12.80 9.58 -9.04
C VAL A 9 11.95 8.84 -10.08
N LEU A 10 12.01 9.26 -11.35
CA LEU A 10 11.26 8.64 -12.43
C LEU A 10 11.71 7.19 -12.66
N ILE A 11 13.02 6.94 -12.75
CA ILE A 11 13.59 5.61 -12.91
C ILE A 11 13.19 4.71 -11.74
N TYR A 12 13.29 5.21 -10.51
CA TYR A 12 12.87 4.49 -9.32
C TYR A 12 11.39 4.08 -9.37
N LEU A 13 10.49 5.00 -9.73
CA LEU A 13 9.05 4.70 -9.81
C LEU A 13 8.74 3.70 -10.92
N PHE A 14 9.41 3.79 -12.07
CA PHE A 14 9.29 2.80 -13.13
C PHE A 14 9.81 1.43 -12.72
N MET A 15 10.97 1.38 -12.07
CA MET A 15 11.57 0.16 -11.58
C MET A 15 10.67 -0.51 -10.53
N LEU A 16 10.07 0.27 -9.63
CA LEU A 16 9.07 -0.26 -8.69
C LEU A 16 7.84 -0.80 -9.42
N PHE A 17 7.28 -0.06 -10.37
CA PHE A 17 6.07 -0.46 -11.07
C PHE A 17 6.29 -1.75 -11.89
N PHE A 18 7.22 -1.71 -12.85
CA PHE A 18 7.51 -2.86 -13.71
C PHE A 18 8.18 -4.01 -12.96
N GLY A 19 9.08 -3.70 -12.02
CA GLY A 19 9.72 -4.71 -11.18
C GLY A 19 8.72 -5.49 -10.34
N SER A 20 7.66 -4.82 -9.85
CA SER A 20 6.59 -5.51 -9.11
C SER A 20 5.75 -6.42 -10.02
N PHE A 21 5.46 -6.02 -11.27
CA PHE A 21 4.81 -6.91 -12.24
C PHE A 21 5.66 -8.15 -12.56
N ILE A 22 6.96 -7.94 -12.78
CA ILE A 22 7.89 -9.04 -13.04
C ILE A 22 7.97 -9.97 -11.82
N ALA A 23 8.08 -9.41 -10.60
CA ALA A 23 8.11 -10.19 -9.38
C ALA A 23 6.85 -11.04 -9.19
N VAL A 24 5.66 -10.47 -9.45
CA VAL A 24 4.39 -11.23 -9.45
C VAL A 24 4.42 -12.35 -10.49
N GLY A 25 4.91 -12.08 -11.71
CA GLY A 25 5.06 -13.10 -12.75
C GLY A 25 5.98 -14.24 -12.33
N ILE A 26 7.11 -13.92 -11.71
CA ILE A 26 8.06 -14.94 -11.23
C ILE A 26 7.47 -15.74 -10.04
N LEU A 27 6.73 -15.09 -9.14
CA LEU A 27 6.02 -15.79 -8.06
C LEU A 27 4.92 -16.71 -8.59
N TRP A 28 4.28 -16.32 -9.70
CA TRP A 28 3.25 -17.13 -10.34
C TRP A 28 3.87 -18.41 -10.90
N THR A 29 5.00 -18.33 -11.60
CA THR A 29 5.63 -19.50 -12.22
C THR A 29 6.24 -20.49 -11.23
N GLY A 30 6.36 -20.12 -9.95
CA GLY A 30 6.98 -20.96 -8.93
C GLY A 30 8.49 -21.13 -9.08
N ALA A 31 9.12 -20.40 -10.02
CA ALA A 31 10.53 -20.60 -10.41
C ALA A 31 11.55 -20.39 -9.27
N ILE A 32 11.15 -19.75 -8.16
CA ILE A 32 12.02 -19.49 -7.01
C ILE A 32 11.71 -20.42 -5.83
N GLU A 33 10.61 -21.18 -5.86
CA GLU A 33 10.17 -22.02 -4.73
C GLU A 33 11.19 -23.11 -4.38
N ASP A 34 11.86 -23.68 -5.38
CA ASP A 34 12.90 -24.70 -5.20
C ASP A 34 14.21 -24.14 -4.61
N THR A 35 14.48 -22.85 -4.84
CA THR A 35 15.71 -22.19 -4.39
C THR A 35 15.59 -21.53 -3.02
N LEU A 36 14.39 -21.09 -2.64
CA LEU A 36 14.15 -20.38 -1.38
C LEU A 36 12.96 -21.02 -0.63
N PRO A 37 13.23 -21.93 0.33
CA PRO A 37 12.18 -22.75 0.97
C PRO A 37 11.21 -21.96 1.87
N PHE A 38 11.47 -20.68 2.14
CA PHE A 38 10.57 -19.79 2.87
C PHE A 38 9.53 -19.09 1.97
N ILE A 39 9.73 -19.08 0.65
CA ILE A 39 8.81 -18.41 -0.29
C ILE A 39 7.41 -19.00 -0.28
N PRO A 40 7.19 -20.33 -0.26
CA PRO A 40 5.85 -20.89 -0.24
C PRO A 40 5.00 -20.39 0.95
N LYS A 41 5.63 -20.19 2.12
CA LYS A 41 4.96 -19.66 3.33
C LYS A 41 4.61 -18.18 3.22
N LEU A 42 5.40 -17.42 2.47
CA LEU A 42 5.23 -15.97 2.30
C LEU A 42 4.54 -15.58 0.98
N LYS A 43 4.27 -16.55 0.10
CA LYS A 43 3.80 -16.33 -1.28
C LYS A 43 2.59 -15.40 -1.34
N ILE A 44 1.61 -15.62 -0.46
CA ILE A 44 0.40 -14.79 -0.42
C ILE A 44 0.66 -13.37 0.07
N PHE A 45 1.52 -13.19 1.07
CA PHE A 45 1.95 -11.87 1.54
C PHE A 45 2.76 -11.13 0.48
N LEU A 46 3.58 -11.85 -0.30
CA LEU A 46 4.31 -11.29 -1.42
C LEU A 46 3.37 -10.82 -2.53
N TYR A 47 2.30 -11.55 -2.83
CA TYR A 47 1.27 -11.07 -3.76
C TYR A 47 0.63 -9.76 -3.28
N TYR A 48 0.28 -9.66 -1.99
CA TYR A 48 -0.29 -8.43 -1.43
C TYR A 48 0.73 -7.28 -1.44
N PHE A 49 1.98 -7.58 -1.10
CA PHE A 49 3.09 -6.64 -1.14
C PHE A 49 3.26 -6.07 -2.55
N PHE A 50 3.48 -6.93 -3.55
CA PHE A 50 3.70 -6.45 -4.92
C PHE A 50 2.46 -5.79 -5.52
N ALA A 51 1.24 -6.25 -5.21
CA ALA A 51 0.02 -5.56 -5.62
C ALA A 51 -0.07 -4.14 -5.04
N GLY A 52 0.24 -3.99 -3.75
CA GLY A 52 0.34 -2.70 -3.08
C GLY A 52 1.40 -1.79 -3.71
N ALA A 53 2.58 -2.34 -4.02
CA ALA A 53 3.66 -1.63 -4.69
C ALA A 53 3.26 -1.16 -6.09
N ILE A 54 2.56 -2.00 -6.87
CA ILE A 54 2.02 -1.63 -8.20
C ILE A 54 1.05 -0.46 -8.05
N GLY A 55 0.08 -0.55 -7.14
CA GLY A 55 -0.90 0.53 -6.93
C GLY A 55 -0.23 1.84 -6.49
N ALA A 56 0.71 1.75 -5.55
CA ALA A 56 1.39 2.91 -4.99
C ALA A 56 2.31 3.60 -6.01
N SER A 57 3.12 2.81 -6.73
CA SER A 57 4.00 3.32 -7.79
C SER A 57 3.20 3.90 -8.96
N LEU A 58 2.09 3.30 -9.37
CA LEU A 58 1.20 3.84 -10.41
C LEU A 58 0.68 5.24 -10.04
N ARG A 59 0.19 5.42 -8.81
CA ARG A 59 -0.27 6.72 -8.34
C ARG A 59 0.85 7.75 -8.33
N HIS A 60 2.04 7.38 -7.86
CA HIS A 60 3.16 8.30 -7.74
C HIS A 60 3.77 8.63 -9.10
N LEU A 61 3.74 7.70 -10.05
CA LEU A 61 4.12 7.95 -11.43
C LEU A 61 3.15 8.94 -12.08
N TYR A 62 1.84 8.74 -11.92
CA TYR A 62 0.82 9.69 -12.37
C TYR A 62 1.02 11.08 -11.75
N MET A 63 1.23 11.15 -10.42
CA MET A 63 1.46 12.41 -9.71
C MET A 63 2.76 13.08 -10.16
N PHE A 64 3.82 12.32 -10.37
CA PHE A 64 5.10 12.84 -10.85
C PHE A 64 4.95 13.45 -12.24
N CYS A 65 4.32 12.74 -13.19
CA CYS A 65 4.06 13.25 -14.53
C CYS A 65 3.20 14.52 -14.49
N SER A 66 2.13 14.52 -13.69
CA SER A 66 1.24 15.69 -13.54
C SER A 66 1.98 16.92 -13.00
N HIS A 67 2.73 16.77 -11.89
CA HIS A 67 3.51 17.86 -11.33
C HIS A 67 4.66 18.29 -12.25
N TYR A 68 5.24 17.36 -13.02
CA TYR A 68 6.27 17.68 -14.01
C TYR A 68 5.70 18.55 -15.13
N MET A 69 4.52 18.20 -15.68
CA MET A 69 3.88 18.96 -16.76
C MET A 69 3.41 20.36 -16.34
N LYS A 70 3.17 20.57 -15.05
CA LYS A 70 2.75 21.86 -14.49
C LYS A 70 3.89 22.69 -13.92
N ASP A 71 5.13 22.26 -14.09
CA ASP A 71 6.32 22.88 -13.48
C ASP A 71 6.25 23.01 -11.94
N GLU A 72 5.53 22.10 -11.26
CA GLU A 72 5.33 22.11 -9.79
C GLU A 72 6.48 21.41 -9.03
N LEU A 73 7.42 20.78 -9.73
CA LEU A 73 8.59 20.10 -9.14
C LEU A 73 9.76 21.08 -8.82
N THR A 74 9.45 22.22 -8.20
CA THR A 74 10.39 23.30 -7.89
C THR A 74 11.09 23.08 -6.54
N ASP A 75 10.35 22.68 -5.51
CA ASP A 75 10.91 22.40 -4.18
C ASP A 75 11.73 21.09 -4.17
N TYR A 76 12.97 21.16 -3.70
CA TYR A 76 13.83 20.00 -3.53
C TYR A 76 13.21 18.96 -2.58
N ARG A 77 12.59 19.34 -1.46
CA ARG A 77 12.17 18.38 -0.41
C ARG A 77 11.09 17.39 -0.85
N VAL A 78 10.37 17.71 -1.92
CA VAL A 78 9.25 16.92 -2.44
C VAL A 78 9.70 15.53 -2.94
N TRP A 79 10.98 15.34 -3.31
CA TRP A 79 11.49 14.05 -3.77
C TRP A 79 11.30 12.94 -2.74
N ILE A 80 11.40 13.26 -1.44
CA ILE A 80 11.29 12.31 -0.32
C ILE A 80 9.95 11.60 -0.37
N MET A 81 8.87 12.33 -0.66
CA MET A 81 7.54 11.76 -0.81
C MET A 81 7.53 10.70 -1.92
N TYR A 82 8.08 10.98 -3.09
CA TYR A 82 8.08 10.00 -4.19
C TYR A 82 8.86 8.72 -3.89
N ILE A 83 9.81 8.74 -2.96
CA ILE A 83 10.57 7.56 -2.54
C ILE A 83 9.86 6.79 -1.43
N PHE A 84 9.61 7.46 -0.30
CA PHE A 84 9.12 6.78 0.91
C PHE A 84 7.65 6.43 0.85
N TYR A 85 6.87 7.21 0.12
CA TYR A 85 5.43 7.06 0.13
C TYR A 85 4.98 5.75 -0.55
N PRO A 86 5.54 5.33 -1.71
CA PRO A 86 5.31 3.99 -2.23
C PRO A 86 5.72 2.86 -1.26
N ILE A 87 6.81 3.03 -0.51
CA ILE A 87 7.29 2.02 0.46
C ILE A 87 6.27 1.84 1.59
N PHE A 88 5.82 2.95 2.20
CA PHE A 88 4.81 2.90 3.25
C PHE A 88 3.47 2.35 2.74
N ALA A 89 3.04 2.79 1.56
CA ALA A 89 1.81 2.31 0.94
C ALA A 89 1.83 0.79 0.70
N THR A 90 3.00 0.25 0.33
CA THR A 90 3.20 -1.18 0.13
C THR A 90 3.04 -1.96 1.44
N GLY A 91 3.72 -1.53 2.51
CA GLY A 91 3.58 -2.17 3.82
C GLY A 91 2.14 -2.09 4.36
N THR A 92 1.49 -0.94 4.18
CA THR A 92 0.10 -0.76 4.59
C THR A 92 -0.87 -1.63 3.80
N ALA A 93 -0.62 -1.92 2.52
CA ALA A 93 -1.43 -2.86 1.76
C ALA A 93 -1.45 -4.26 2.38
N VAL A 94 -0.28 -4.76 2.80
CA VAL A 94 -0.17 -6.05 3.49
C VAL A 94 -0.94 -6.03 4.81
N VAL A 95 -0.67 -5.02 5.66
CA VAL A 95 -1.34 -4.87 6.97
C VAL A 95 -2.86 -4.75 6.81
N ALA A 96 -3.32 -3.99 5.82
CA ALA A 96 -4.75 -3.78 5.57
C ALA A 96 -5.47 -5.09 5.25
N VAL A 97 -4.89 -5.91 4.36
CA VAL A 97 -5.45 -7.23 4.04
C VAL A 97 -5.46 -8.12 5.29
N THR A 98 -4.38 -8.12 6.07
CA THR A 98 -4.30 -8.89 7.31
C THR A 98 -5.34 -8.47 8.34
N LEU A 99 -5.60 -7.17 8.51
CA LEU A 99 -6.62 -6.65 9.43
C LEU A 99 -8.05 -7.05 9.02
N ILE A 100 -8.33 -7.10 7.72
CA ILE A 100 -9.62 -7.59 7.20
C ILE A 100 -9.73 -9.08 7.46
N GLN A 101 -8.71 -9.87 7.11
CA GLN A 101 -8.69 -11.31 7.33
C GLN A 101 -8.77 -11.70 8.82
N SER A 102 -8.25 -10.87 9.72
CA SER A 102 -8.35 -11.11 11.16
C SER A 102 -9.72 -10.75 11.74
N GLY A 103 -10.67 -10.26 10.93
CA GLY A 103 -12.01 -9.86 11.37
C GLY A 103 -12.05 -8.53 12.15
N VAL A 104 -10.92 -7.82 12.29
CA VAL A 104 -10.84 -6.59 13.08
C VAL A 104 -11.70 -5.47 12.47
N LEU A 105 -11.84 -5.47 11.15
CA LEU A 105 -12.61 -4.45 10.44
C LEU A 105 -14.07 -4.87 10.15
N MET A 106 -14.52 -6.07 10.58
CA MET A 106 -15.84 -6.63 10.27
C MET A 106 -16.21 -6.58 8.77
N ILE A 107 -15.20 -6.64 7.91
CA ILE A 107 -15.34 -6.77 6.46
C ILE A 107 -14.84 -8.17 6.12
N GLU A 108 -15.58 -8.90 5.31
CA GLU A 108 -15.17 -10.23 4.84
C GLU A 108 -14.93 -10.18 3.34
N PHE A 109 -13.87 -10.85 2.89
CA PHE A 109 -13.66 -11.09 1.48
C PHE A 109 -14.61 -12.20 1.03
N VAL A 110 -15.42 -11.94 0.00
CA VAL A 110 -16.23 -12.99 -0.61
C VAL A 110 -15.29 -13.96 -1.32
N ASP A 111 -15.41 -15.25 -0.99
CA ASP A 111 -14.66 -16.29 -1.68
C ASP A 111 -15.14 -16.39 -3.13
N TYR A 112 -14.29 -15.95 -4.05
CA TYR A 112 -14.53 -16.05 -5.49
C TYR A 112 -13.38 -16.84 -6.13
N LYS A 113 -13.58 -18.15 -6.26
CA LYS A 113 -12.60 -19.15 -6.75
C LYS A 113 -11.40 -19.33 -5.79
N GLU A 114 -10.57 -20.34 -6.04
CA GLU A 114 -9.42 -20.72 -5.20
C GLU A 114 -8.27 -19.68 -5.15
N THR A 115 -8.34 -18.63 -5.96
CA THR A 115 -7.28 -17.62 -6.04
C THR A 115 -7.70 -16.35 -5.31
N PRO A 116 -6.83 -15.73 -4.47
CA PRO A 116 -7.17 -14.59 -3.64
C PRO A 116 -7.24 -13.26 -4.43
N TYR A 117 -7.99 -13.22 -5.53
CA TYR A 117 -8.11 -12.05 -6.41
C TYR A 117 -8.68 -10.83 -5.69
N ALA A 118 -9.63 -11.04 -4.77
CA ALA A 118 -10.24 -9.96 -4.01
C ALA A 118 -9.22 -9.27 -3.10
N GLN A 119 -8.42 -10.06 -2.39
CA GLN A 119 -7.37 -9.57 -1.48
C GLN A 119 -6.24 -8.88 -2.25
N ILE A 120 -5.82 -9.44 -3.40
CA ILE A 120 -4.80 -8.82 -4.27
C ILE A 120 -5.31 -7.49 -4.83
N SER A 121 -6.55 -7.46 -5.33
CA SER A 121 -7.16 -6.24 -5.84
C SER A 121 -7.30 -5.17 -4.75
N PHE A 122 -7.70 -5.60 -3.54
CA PHE A 122 -7.79 -4.70 -2.40
C PHE A 122 -6.41 -4.16 -2.00
N ALA A 123 -5.37 -5.00 -1.96
CA ALA A 123 -4.00 -4.56 -1.69
C ALA A 123 -3.53 -3.50 -2.71
N PHE A 124 -3.82 -3.70 -4.00
CA PHE A 124 -3.59 -2.69 -5.04
C PHE A 124 -4.33 -1.39 -4.74
N PHE A 125 -5.63 -1.46 -4.39
CA PHE A 125 -6.41 -0.28 -4.04
C PHE A 125 -5.91 0.44 -2.79
N VAL A 126 -5.41 -0.28 -1.79
CA VAL A 126 -4.77 0.32 -0.62
C VAL A 126 -3.48 1.03 -1.02
N GLY A 127 -2.63 0.40 -1.84
CA GLY A 127 -1.42 1.04 -2.35
C GLY A 127 -1.70 2.30 -3.15
N PHE A 128 -2.63 2.22 -4.12
CA PHE A 128 -3.07 3.36 -4.92
C PHE A 128 -3.82 4.41 -4.08
N GLY A 129 -4.58 3.98 -3.09
CA GLY A 129 -5.45 4.81 -2.27
C GLY A 129 -4.84 5.23 -0.93
N PHE A 130 -3.54 4.99 -0.69
CA PHE A 130 -2.95 4.95 0.65
C PHE A 130 -3.29 6.14 1.54
N ASN A 131 -3.21 7.37 1.04
CA ASN A 131 -3.64 8.58 1.77
C ASN A 131 -5.08 8.48 2.32
N ARG A 132 -6.01 8.05 1.46
CA ARG A 132 -7.44 7.93 1.81
C ARG A 132 -7.65 6.76 2.77
N PHE A 133 -6.94 5.65 2.55
CA PHE A 133 -7.00 4.47 3.40
C PHE A 133 -6.47 4.77 4.81
N LEU A 134 -5.28 5.36 4.94
CA LEU A 134 -4.70 5.74 6.23
C LEU A 134 -5.62 6.68 7.01
N ARG A 135 -6.22 7.67 6.34
CA ARG A 135 -7.17 8.56 6.99
C ARG A 135 -8.37 7.79 7.56
N LYS A 136 -8.94 6.86 6.80
CA LYS A 136 -10.02 5.99 7.29
C LYS A 136 -9.58 5.07 8.42
N LEU A 137 -8.38 4.51 8.34
CA LEU A 137 -7.83 3.69 9.41
C LEU A 137 -7.66 4.49 10.71
N ASN A 138 -7.21 5.74 10.61
CA ASN A 138 -7.09 6.64 11.76
C ASN A 138 -8.46 6.99 12.37
N GLU A 139 -9.46 7.30 11.54
CA GLU A 139 -10.85 7.52 11.99
C GLU A 139 -11.40 6.30 12.75
N ILE A 140 -11.20 5.09 12.22
CA ILE A 140 -11.62 3.84 12.87
C ILE A 140 -10.87 3.62 14.19
N SER A 141 -9.54 3.82 14.18
CA SER A 141 -8.70 3.65 15.37
C SER A 141 -9.14 4.58 16.50
N GLN A 142 -9.36 5.87 16.21
CA GLN A 142 -9.85 6.83 17.19
C GLN A 142 -11.20 6.37 17.77
N ASN A 143 -12.15 5.96 16.93
CA ASN A 143 -13.46 5.50 17.40
C ASN A 143 -13.39 4.25 18.29
N MET A 144 -12.47 3.32 18.02
CA MET A 144 -12.29 2.11 18.84
C MET A 144 -11.59 2.37 20.18
N PHE A 145 -10.67 3.34 20.24
CA PHE A 145 -9.89 3.62 21.45
C PHE A 145 -10.45 4.77 22.30
N GLU A 146 -11.22 5.69 21.72
CA GLU A 146 -11.82 6.84 22.43
C GLU A 146 -13.19 6.53 23.07
N THR A 147 -13.68 5.29 23.01
CA THR A 147 -14.94 4.84 23.67
C THR A 147 -14.90 4.88 25.22
N LYS A 148 -13.97 5.61 25.85
CA LYS A 148 -13.79 5.63 27.31
C LYS A 148 -13.55 7.01 27.92
N LYS A 149 -14.23 8.05 27.41
CA LYS A 149 -14.29 9.38 28.07
C LYS A 149 -15.70 9.98 28.21
N GLU A 150 -16.75 9.17 28.36
CA GLU A 150 -18.03 9.66 28.92
C GLU A 150 -18.66 8.61 29.85
N ASN A 151 -18.34 8.71 31.15
CA ASN A 151 -19.32 8.70 32.25
C ASN A 151 -18.59 8.86 33.58
N GLY A 152 -18.37 10.12 33.94
CA GLY A 152 -17.71 10.51 35.20
C GLY A 152 -18.13 11.91 35.64
N ARG A 153 -19.37 12.32 35.38
CA ARG A 153 -20.01 13.41 36.14
C ARG A 153 -21.10 12.78 36.99
N GLY A 154 -20.68 12.38 38.18
CA GLY A 154 -21.59 12.05 39.26
C GLY A 154 -22.54 13.23 39.51
N VAL A 155 -23.81 12.87 39.58
CA VAL A 155 -24.88 13.61 40.23
C VAL A 155 -24.35 14.18 41.54
N LYS A 156 -24.35 15.51 41.68
CA LYS A 156 -24.35 16.16 42.99
C LYS A 156 -25.75 16.72 43.18
N GLY A 157 -26.41 16.24 44.23
CA GLY A 157 -27.65 16.81 44.75
C GLY A 157 -27.43 18.13 45.48
#